data_AF-A0AAE9AFS5-F1
#
_entry.id   AF-A0AAE9AFS5-F1
#
_cell.length_a   1.000
_cell.length_b   1.000
_cell.length_c   1.000
_cell.angle_alpha   90.00
_cell.angle_beta   90.00
_cell.angle_gamma   90.00
#
_symmetry.space_group_name_H-M   'P 1'
#
loop_
_entity.id
_entity.type
_entity.pdbx_description
1 polymer ?
#
loop_
_entity_poly.entity_id
_entity_poly.type
_entity_poly.pdbx_seq_one_letter_code
_entity_poly.pdbx_strand_id
1 'polypeptide(L)'
;MPQEFELDESNGSICNVAQLNYCQYLFNQNFGLNSSVSYDQGSDIFSTIQDYLNSNVRQLNKVCKARTNFYHCLGQSYYSCMNLHTRLESNNTDSSDGFDYIRTFRGLEWACGGGFREVMNQWNCLESLPTTNAYQNCMSSFKQTVSTNNFCPSIQQAGDCLNRVYRNGCDNLEAGHYGCESFRYTFYKACPGLQCSMGNNTLIA
;
A
#
# COMPACT_ATOMS: atom_id res chain seq x y z
N MET A 1 6.37 -31.83 8.80
CA MET A 1 5.89 -30.99 7.68
C MET A 1 7.04 -30.07 7.31
N PRO A 2 7.65 -30.23 6.13
CA PRO A 2 8.92 -29.59 5.82
C PRO A 2 8.75 -28.17 5.31
N GLN A 3 9.62 -27.31 5.82
CA GLN A 3 9.93 -25.94 5.37
C GLN A 3 10.47 -25.98 3.95
N GLU A 4 9.91 -25.21 3.02
CA GLU A 4 10.58 -24.76 1.78
C GLU A 4 9.61 -23.89 0.96
N PHE A 5 9.49 -22.61 1.30
CA PHE A 5 9.05 -21.57 0.35
C PHE A 5 9.49 -20.17 0.78
N GLU A 6 10.74 -20.03 1.24
CA GLU A 6 11.42 -18.73 1.32
C GLU A 6 12.92 -18.96 1.07
N LEU A 7 13.31 -18.96 -0.19
CA LEU A 7 14.67 -18.63 -0.57
C LEU A 7 14.59 -17.57 -1.67
N ASP A 8 14.57 -16.31 -1.25
CA ASP A 8 15.09 -15.25 -2.10
C ASP A 8 16.28 -14.61 -1.37
N GLU A 9 17.39 -14.51 -2.10
CA GLU A 9 18.72 -14.13 -1.64
C GLU A 9 18.79 -12.64 -1.29
N SER A 10 18.08 -12.22 -0.25
CA SER A 10 18.57 -11.14 0.60
C SER A 10 18.80 -11.74 1.97
N ASN A 11 20.08 -11.89 2.33
CA ASN A 11 20.59 -12.14 3.69
C ASN A 11 19.50 -11.98 4.76
N GLY A 12 19.14 -13.07 5.45
CA GLY A 12 18.04 -13.14 6.43
C GLY A 12 17.95 -11.94 7.37
N SER A 13 17.26 -10.90 6.93
CA SER A 13 17.01 -9.70 7.71
C SER A 13 15.65 -9.89 8.34
N ILE A 14 15.60 -10.59 9.46
CA ILE A 14 14.42 -10.62 10.34
C ILE A 14 14.06 -9.16 10.63
N CYS A 15 12.77 -8.80 10.57
CA CYS A 15 12.34 -7.44 10.88
C CYS A 15 12.86 -7.04 12.28
N ASN A 16 13.73 -6.03 12.33
CA ASN A 16 14.22 -5.48 13.59
C ASN A 16 13.12 -4.63 14.23
N VAL A 17 12.31 -5.24 15.10
CA VAL A 17 11.14 -4.59 15.71
C VAL A 17 11.52 -3.37 16.56
N ALA A 18 12.68 -3.39 17.22
CA ALA A 18 13.15 -2.22 17.99
C ALA A 18 13.43 -1.03 17.06
N GLN A 19 14.10 -1.28 15.93
CA GLN A 19 14.33 -0.27 14.90
C GLN A 19 13.00 0.18 14.27
N LEU A 20 12.08 -0.74 13.99
CA LEU A 20 10.73 -0.43 13.48
C LEU A 20 9.98 0.53 14.39
N ASN A 21 9.92 0.23 15.70
CA ASN A 21 9.24 1.09 16.67
C ASN A 21 9.89 2.48 16.74
N TYR A 22 11.22 2.57 16.72
CA TYR A 22 11.93 3.84 16.69
C TYR A 22 11.63 4.65 15.42
N CYS A 23 11.71 4.02 14.24
CA CYS A 23 11.43 4.67 12.97
C CYS A 23 9.95 5.08 12.86
N GLN A 24 9.03 4.27 13.40
CA GLN A 24 7.62 4.60 13.45
C GLN A 24 7.36 5.80 14.36
N TYR A 25 7.99 5.86 15.53
CA TYR A 25 7.95 7.03 16.39
C TYR A 25 8.40 8.30 15.66
N LEU A 26 9.52 8.25 14.93
CA LEU A 26 9.99 9.39 14.14
C LEU A 26 9.01 9.78 13.02
N PHE A 27 8.38 8.80 12.37
CA PHE A 27 7.35 9.04 11.36
C PHE A 27 6.14 9.76 11.98
N ASN A 28 5.62 9.24 13.10
CA ASN A 28 4.48 9.78 13.83
C ASN A 28 4.63 11.26 14.20
N GLN A 29 5.84 11.67 14.58
CA GLN A 29 6.15 13.06 14.95
C GLN A 29 5.93 14.05 13.80
N ASN A 30 5.94 13.60 12.53
CA ASN A 30 5.65 14.48 11.39
C ASN A 30 4.16 14.84 11.28
N PHE A 31 3.28 14.02 11.87
CA PHE A 31 1.82 14.10 11.70
C PHE A 31 1.07 14.33 13.02
N GLY A 32 1.78 14.45 14.15
CA GLY A 32 1.17 14.64 15.47
C GLY A 32 0.48 13.38 16.01
N LEU A 33 0.84 12.20 15.51
CA LEU A 33 0.39 10.92 16.05
C LEU A 33 0.96 10.71 17.46
N ASN A 34 0.19 10.05 18.33
CA ASN A 34 0.67 9.69 19.67
C ASN A 34 1.92 8.80 19.55
N SER A 35 2.92 9.03 20.40
CA SER A 35 4.14 8.24 20.47
C SER A 35 3.91 6.76 20.79
N SER A 36 2.74 6.40 21.35
CA SER A 36 2.36 5.02 21.62
C SER A 36 1.80 4.27 20.39
N VAL A 37 1.45 4.99 19.31
CA VAL A 37 0.97 4.36 18.07
C VAL A 37 2.15 3.69 17.37
N SER A 38 2.04 2.40 17.11
CA SER A 38 3.04 1.61 16.41
C SER A 38 2.41 0.77 15.31
N TYR A 39 3.17 -0.17 14.77
CA TYR A 39 2.80 -0.99 13.62
C TYR A 39 1.55 -1.86 13.84
N ASP A 40 1.17 -2.08 15.09
CA ASP A 40 -0.01 -2.86 15.50
C ASP A 40 -1.30 -2.03 15.49
N GLN A 41 -1.23 -0.70 15.40
CA GLN A 41 -2.37 0.18 15.16
C GLN A 41 -2.37 0.69 13.71
N GLY A 42 -2.27 -0.24 12.75
CA GLY A 42 -2.15 0.08 11.32
C GLY A 42 -3.35 0.86 10.76
N SER A 43 -4.55 0.62 11.27
CA SER A 43 -5.76 1.36 10.86
C SER A 43 -5.70 2.83 11.28
N ASP A 44 -5.17 3.13 12.48
CA ASP A 44 -5.01 4.50 12.98
C ASP A 44 -3.95 5.26 12.18
N ILE A 45 -2.86 4.58 11.81
CA ILE A 45 -1.82 5.13 10.93
C ILE A 45 -2.41 5.41 9.55
N PHE A 46 -3.13 4.45 8.97
CA PHE A 46 -3.75 4.59 7.67
C PHE A 46 -4.72 5.77 7.65
N SER A 47 -5.66 5.84 8.58
CA SER A 47 -6.67 6.91 8.66
C SER A 47 -6.00 8.29 8.79
N THR A 48 -5.01 8.42 9.67
CA THR A 48 -4.30 9.69 9.87
C THR A 48 -3.57 10.16 8.61
N ILE A 49 -2.92 9.24 7.90
CA ILE A 49 -2.24 9.58 6.64
C ILE A 49 -3.25 9.93 5.55
N GLN A 50 -4.37 9.20 5.44
CA GLN A 50 -5.43 9.54 4.51
C GLN A 50 -6.00 10.94 4.80
N ASP A 51 -6.30 11.25 6.06
CA ASP A 51 -6.80 12.58 6.46
C ASP A 51 -5.80 13.69 6.13
N TYR A 52 -4.50 13.44 6.39
CA TYR A 52 -3.46 14.40 6.07
C TYR A 52 -3.35 14.65 4.56
N LEU A 53 -3.42 13.58 3.77
CA LEU A 53 -3.42 13.64 2.32
C LEU A 53 -4.66 14.41 1.80
N ASN A 54 -5.86 14.03 2.24
CA ASN A 54 -7.14 14.64 1.84
C ASN A 54 -7.25 16.15 2.17
N SER A 55 -6.35 16.69 3.01
CA SER A 55 -6.37 18.10 3.35
C SER A 55 -5.79 19.02 2.26
N ASN A 56 -4.76 18.58 1.51
CA ASN A 56 -4.15 19.33 0.40
C ASN A 56 -3.06 18.52 -0.32
N VAL A 57 -2.97 18.62 -1.65
CA VAL A 57 -1.86 18.06 -2.47
C VAL A 57 -0.45 18.46 -2.00
N ARG A 58 -0.26 19.66 -1.43
CA ARG A 58 1.03 20.08 -0.86
C ARG A 58 1.50 19.20 0.30
N GLN A 59 0.58 18.51 0.96
CA GLN A 59 0.91 17.56 2.01
C GLN A 59 1.52 16.27 1.46
N LEU A 60 1.27 15.91 0.20
CA LEU A 60 1.90 14.74 -0.43
C LEU A 60 3.42 14.85 -0.36
N ASN A 61 4.00 16.01 -0.66
CA ASN A 61 5.45 16.21 -0.55
C ASN A 61 5.98 15.98 0.87
N LYS A 62 5.20 16.37 1.90
CA LYS A 62 5.59 16.11 3.30
C LYS A 62 5.48 14.64 3.65
N VAL A 63 4.40 13.98 3.25
CA VAL A 63 4.21 12.54 3.46
C VAL A 63 5.30 11.74 2.74
N CYS A 64 5.65 12.12 1.52
CA CYS A 64 6.74 11.51 0.76
C CYS A 64 8.10 11.72 1.41
N LYS A 65 8.38 12.92 1.94
CA LYS A 65 9.59 13.16 2.72
C LYS A 65 9.65 12.30 3.98
N ALA A 66 8.54 12.22 4.72
CA ALA A 66 8.45 11.40 5.93
C ALA A 66 8.62 9.90 5.62
N ARG A 67 7.99 9.39 4.55
CA ARG A 67 8.13 8.01 4.09
C ARG A 67 9.56 7.71 3.65
N THR A 68 10.23 8.63 2.95
CA THR A 68 11.63 8.48 2.56
C THR A 68 12.55 8.43 3.79
N ASN A 69 12.33 9.29 4.78
CA ASN A 69 13.05 9.23 6.05
C ASN A 69 12.80 7.92 6.80
N PHE A 70 11.56 7.43 6.80
CA PHE A 70 11.19 6.14 7.39
C PHE A 70 11.91 4.97 6.71
N TYR A 71 11.91 4.96 5.37
CA TYR A 71 12.66 3.98 4.56
C TYR A 71 14.16 4.00 4.90
N HIS A 72 14.79 5.18 4.96
CA HIS A 72 16.20 5.30 5.31
C HIS A 72 16.50 4.93 6.76
N CYS A 73 15.59 5.23 7.69
CA CYS A 73 15.72 4.86 9.10
C CYS A 73 15.73 3.34 9.28
N LEU A 74 14.88 2.62 8.55
CA LEU A 74 14.83 1.15 8.56
C LEU A 74 15.98 0.51 7.75
N GLY A 75 16.41 1.16 6.68
CA GLY A 75 17.47 0.66 5.81
C GLY A 75 17.19 -0.74 5.29
N GLN A 76 18.09 -1.68 5.55
CA GLN A 76 17.98 -3.08 5.09
C GLN A 76 16.80 -3.83 5.75
N SER A 77 16.30 -3.36 6.89
CA SER A 77 15.14 -3.95 7.59
C SER A 77 13.80 -3.56 6.95
N TYR A 78 13.78 -2.61 5.99
CA TYR A 78 12.52 -2.07 5.48
C TYR A 78 11.63 -3.13 4.83
N TYR A 79 12.17 -3.88 3.86
CA TYR A 79 11.35 -4.83 3.10
C TYR A 79 10.92 -6.04 3.93
N SER A 80 11.70 -6.44 4.93
CA SER A 80 11.29 -7.51 5.85
C SER A 80 10.25 -7.04 6.86
N CYS A 81 10.31 -5.77 7.30
CA CYS A 81 9.27 -5.19 8.15
C CYS A 81 7.98 -4.83 7.39
N MET A 82 8.07 -4.57 6.08
CA MET A 82 6.92 -4.27 5.20
C MET A 82 6.44 -5.50 4.40
N ASN A 83 6.62 -6.71 4.95
CA ASN A 83 6.17 -7.95 4.36
C ASN A 83 4.89 -8.43 5.05
N LEU A 84 3.80 -8.55 4.28
CA LEU A 84 2.50 -8.96 4.79
C LEU A 84 2.50 -10.40 5.31
N HIS A 85 3.28 -11.27 4.68
CA HIS A 85 3.40 -12.66 5.08
C HIS A 85 3.92 -12.78 6.53
N THR A 86 5.05 -12.11 6.80
CA THR A 86 5.70 -12.09 8.12
C THR A 86 4.85 -11.43 9.22
N ARG A 87 3.86 -10.61 8.84
CA ARG A 87 2.93 -9.95 9.78
C ARG A 87 1.69 -10.76 10.06
N LEU A 88 1.13 -11.43 9.04
CA LEU A 88 0.02 -12.37 9.21
C LEU A 88 0.41 -13.58 10.07
N GLU A 89 1.70 -13.94 10.12
CA GLU A 89 2.22 -15.01 10.99
C GLU A 89 2.49 -14.57 12.43
N SER A 90 2.51 -13.27 12.72
CA SER A 90 2.69 -12.77 14.09
C SER A 90 1.34 -12.77 14.83
N ASN A 91 1.17 -13.67 15.80
CA ASN A 91 -0.07 -13.85 16.60
C ASN A 91 -0.53 -12.61 17.42
N ASN A 92 0.09 -11.45 17.24
CA ASN A 92 -0.08 -10.26 18.10
C ASN A 92 -0.76 -9.08 17.40
N THR A 93 -1.14 -9.17 16.12
CA THR A 93 -1.77 -8.07 15.39
C THR A 93 -3.08 -8.53 14.76
N ASP A 94 -4.14 -7.73 14.84
CA ASP A 94 -5.33 -7.97 14.01
C ASP A 94 -4.89 -7.98 12.53
N SER A 95 -5.32 -9.00 11.80
CA SER A 95 -5.05 -9.15 10.36
C SER A 95 -5.38 -7.89 9.55
N SER A 96 -6.38 -7.11 9.97
CA SER A 96 -6.76 -5.86 9.33
C SER A 96 -5.75 -4.74 9.58
N ASP A 97 -5.25 -4.60 10.81
CA ASP A 97 -4.23 -3.59 11.15
C ASP A 97 -2.90 -3.89 10.46
N GLY A 98 -2.47 -5.16 10.44
CA GLY A 98 -1.26 -5.54 9.73
C GLY A 98 -1.33 -5.24 8.23
N PHE A 99 -2.49 -5.50 7.61
CA PHE A 99 -2.73 -5.16 6.21
C PHE A 99 -2.75 -3.64 5.98
N ASP A 100 -3.45 -2.89 6.82
CA ASP A 100 -3.58 -1.43 6.70
C ASP A 100 -2.25 -0.71 6.92
N TYR A 101 -1.41 -1.21 7.81
CA TYR A 101 -0.05 -0.73 8.00
C TYR A 101 0.79 -0.91 6.73
N ILE A 102 0.81 -2.13 6.18
CA ILE A 102 1.67 -2.47 5.04
C ILE A 102 1.19 -1.77 3.77
N ARG A 103 -0.12 -1.76 3.51
CA ARG A 103 -0.67 -1.02 2.36
C ARG A 103 -0.36 0.47 2.45
N THR A 104 -0.29 1.05 3.65
CA THR A 104 0.06 2.46 3.83
C THR A 104 1.47 2.73 3.31
N PHE A 105 2.49 2.06 3.86
CA PHE A 105 3.87 2.37 3.50
C PHE A 105 4.25 1.92 2.08
N ARG A 106 3.72 0.78 1.63
CA ARG A 106 3.92 0.29 0.25
C ARG A 106 3.15 1.13 -0.77
N GLY A 107 1.94 1.57 -0.43
CA GLY A 107 1.16 2.49 -1.26
C GLY A 107 1.82 3.87 -1.37
N LEU A 108 2.34 4.41 -0.27
CA LEU A 108 3.12 5.65 -0.27
C LEU A 108 4.42 5.52 -1.06
N GLU A 109 5.07 4.36 -1.08
CA GLU A 109 6.25 4.13 -1.93
C GLU A 109 5.93 4.27 -3.42
N TRP A 110 4.79 3.74 -3.85
CA TRP A 110 4.30 3.95 -5.21
C TRP A 110 3.94 5.42 -5.46
N ALA A 111 3.08 5.99 -4.61
CA ALA A 111 2.56 7.36 -4.78
C ALA A 111 3.67 8.42 -4.74
N CYS A 112 4.75 8.20 -3.99
CA CYS A 112 5.88 9.10 -3.88
C CYS A 112 7.00 8.81 -4.90
N GLY A 113 6.89 7.71 -5.63
CA GLY A 113 7.83 7.29 -6.66
C GLY A 113 7.16 7.26 -8.02
N GLY A 114 6.86 6.05 -8.50
CA GLY A 114 6.36 5.82 -9.86
C GLY A 114 5.00 6.45 -10.17
N GLY A 115 4.15 6.68 -9.17
CA GLY A 115 2.82 7.29 -9.33
C GLY A 115 2.76 8.79 -9.01
N PHE A 116 3.89 9.43 -8.68
CA PHE A 116 3.90 10.80 -8.16
C PHE A 116 3.32 11.81 -9.15
N ARG A 117 3.60 11.64 -10.44
CA ARG A 117 3.12 12.56 -11.48
C ARG A 117 1.61 12.48 -11.65
N GLU A 118 1.07 11.27 -11.69
CA GLU A 118 -0.36 10.99 -11.81
C GLU A 118 -1.13 11.55 -10.61
N VAL A 119 -0.60 11.35 -9.40
CA VAL A 119 -1.16 11.87 -8.16
C VAL A 119 -1.19 13.40 -8.15
N MET A 120 -0.09 14.05 -8.49
CA MET A 120 -0.02 15.51 -8.52
C MET A 120 -0.94 16.13 -9.57
N ASN A 121 -1.12 15.47 -10.72
CA ASN A 121 -1.96 15.98 -11.81
C ASN A 121 -3.45 15.82 -11.53
N GLN A 122 -3.86 14.80 -10.77
CA GLN A 122 -5.27 14.42 -10.61
C GLN A 122 -5.72 14.33 -9.15
N TRP A 123 -4.96 14.95 -8.23
CA TRP A 123 -5.14 14.88 -6.77
C TRP A 123 -6.61 14.96 -6.33
N ASN A 124 -7.29 16.04 -6.73
CA ASN A 124 -8.67 16.34 -6.32
C ASN A 124 -9.67 15.25 -6.71
N CYS A 125 -9.37 14.46 -7.75
CA CYS A 125 -10.17 13.30 -8.08
C CYS A 125 -9.75 12.07 -7.28
N LEU A 126 -8.45 11.77 -7.29
CA LEU A 126 -7.88 10.53 -6.75
C LEU A 126 -8.10 10.38 -5.24
N GLU A 127 -8.06 11.48 -4.49
CA GLU A 127 -8.09 11.49 -3.03
C GLU A 127 -9.41 10.94 -2.45
N SER A 128 -10.53 11.17 -3.15
CA SER A 128 -11.85 10.77 -2.66
C SER A 128 -12.19 9.31 -2.97
N LEU A 129 -11.51 8.70 -3.95
CA LEU A 129 -11.85 7.37 -4.45
C LEU A 129 -11.76 6.27 -3.39
N PRO A 130 -10.75 6.23 -2.50
CA PRO A 130 -10.70 5.28 -1.39
C PRO A 130 -11.95 5.27 -0.49
N THR A 131 -12.67 6.39 -0.39
CA THR A 131 -13.89 6.48 0.43
C THR A 131 -15.16 6.01 -0.29
N THR A 132 -15.08 5.75 -1.59
CA THR A 132 -16.25 5.33 -2.38
C THR A 132 -16.61 3.87 -2.15
N ASN A 133 -17.91 3.56 -2.25
CA ASN A 133 -18.39 2.17 -2.19
C ASN A 133 -17.74 1.28 -3.27
N ALA A 134 -17.46 1.84 -4.45
CA ALA A 134 -16.83 1.08 -5.54
C ALA A 134 -15.42 0.60 -5.16
N TYR A 135 -14.61 1.48 -4.56
CA TYR A 135 -13.31 1.11 -4.01
C TYR A 135 -13.43 0.08 -2.88
N GLN A 136 -14.30 0.36 -1.91
CA GLN A 136 -14.49 -0.51 -0.74
C GLN A 136 -14.93 -1.92 -1.17
N ASN A 137 -15.79 -2.03 -2.18
CA ASN A 137 -16.20 -3.31 -2.75
C ASN A 137 -15.03 -4.08 -3.37
N CYS A 138 -14.10 -3.42 -4.07
CA CYS A 138 -12.89 -4.08 -4.59
C CYS A 138 -12.06 -4.66 -3.43
N MET A 139 -11.88 -3.90 -2.35
CA MET A 139 -11.11 -4.32 -1.18
C MET A 139 -11.78 -5.42 -0.39
N SER A 140 -13.09 -5.33 -0.14
CA SER A 140 -13.86 -6.39 0.51
C SER A 140 -13.85 -7.68 -0.30
N SER A 141 -14.00 -7.59 -1.63
CA SER A 141 -13.94 -8.77 -2.51
C SER A 141 -12.56 -9.43 -2.47
N PHE A 142 -11.49 -8.64 -2.50
CA PHE A 142 -10.13 -9.17 -2.34
C PHE A 142 -9.97 -9.89 -0.99
N LYS A 143 -10.33 -9.22 0.12
CA LYS A 143 -10.21 -9.79 1.48
C LYS A 143 -11.01 -11.09 1.65
N GLN A 144 -12.15 -11.23 0.98
CA GLN A 144 -13.01 -12.42 1.06
C GLN A 144 -12.55 -13.59 0.17
N THR A 145 -11.85 -13.30 -0.93
CA THR A 145 -11.53 -14.31 -1.96
C THR A 145 -10.08 -14.73 -1.97
N VAL A 146 -9.17 -13.92 -1.41
CA VAL A 146 -7.74 -14.22 -1.38
C VAL A 146 -7.47 -15.42 -0.48
N SER A 147 -6.69 -16.35 -1.01
CA SER A 147 -6.18 -17.54 -0.34
C SER A 147 -4.77 -17.82 -0.88
N THR A 148 -4.07 -18.77 -0.26
CA THR A 148 -2.75 -19.21 -0.73
C THR A 148 -2.79 -19.72 -2.17
N ASN A 149 -3.85 -20.43 -2.56
CA ASN A 149 -3.95 -21.07 -3.88
C ASN A 149 -4.24 -20.10 -5.03
N ASN A 150 -4.77 -18.91 -4.73
CA ASN A 150 -5.13 -17.90 -5.74
C ASN A 150 -4.51 -16.54 -5.44
N PHE A 151 -3.45 -16.47 -4.64
CA PHE A 151 -2.89 -15.21 -4.13
C PHE A 151 -2.60 -14.18 -5.22
N CYS A 152 -1.75 -14.54 -6.21
CA CYS A 152 -1.40 -13.64 -7.30
C CYS A 152 -2.58 -13.34 -8.25
N PRO A 153 -3.40 -14.32 -8.67
CA PRO A 153 -4.65 -14.06 -9.38
C PRO A 153 -5.59 -13.08 -8.66
N SER A 154 -5.78 -13.23 -7.35
CA SER A 154 -6.61 -12.32 -6.55
C SER A 154 -6.04 -10.92 -6.49
N ILE A 155 -4.71 -10.77 -6.46
CA ILE A 155 -4.06 -9.46 -6.54
C ILE A 155 -4.32 -8.79 -7.89
N GLN A 156 -4.16 -9.53 -9.00
CA GLN A 156 -4.46 -9.01 -10.34
C GLN A 156 -5.93 -8.59 -10.45
N GLN A 157 -6.85 -9.42 -9.98
CA GLN A 157 -8.29 -9.14 -10.02
C GLN A 157 -8.66 -7.88 -9.22
N ALA A 158 -8.06 -7.70 -8.04
CA ALA A 158 -8.24 -6.50 -7.23
C ALA A 158 -7.63 -5.27 -7.89
N GLY A 159 -6.44 -5.40 -8.49
CA GLY A 159 -5.80 -4.36 -9.30
C GLY A 159 -6.67 -3.92 -10.48
N ASP A 160 -7.23 -4.86 -11.23
CA ASP A 160 -8.14 -4.59 -12.35
C ASP A 160 -9.45 -3.94 -11.90
N CYS A 161 -9.96 -4.32 -10.71
CA CYS A 161 -11.10 -3.67 -10.10
C CYS A 161 -10.81 -2.21 -9.79
N LEU A 162 -9.67 -1.94 -9.13
CA LEU A 162 -9.23 -0.59 -8.81
C LEU A 162 -8.93 0.23 -10.07
N ASN A 163 -8.40 -0.40 -11.13
CA ASN A 163 -8.23 0.26 -12.42
C ASN A 163 -9.54 0.86 -12.93
N ARG A 164 -10.62 0.06 -12.91
CA ARG A 164 -11.95 0.52 -13.34
C ARG A 164 -12.51 1.60 -12.43
N VAL A 165 -12.38 1.46 -11.12
CA VAL A 165 -12.87 2.46 -10.16
C VAL A 165 -12.20 3.81 -10.39
N TYR A 166 -10.87 3.82 -10.48
CA TYR A 166 -10.12 5.06 -10.67
C TYR A 166 -10.30 5.66 -12.06
N ARG A 167 -10.31 4.82 -13.10
CA ARG A 167 -10.58 5.26 -14.47
C ARG A 167 -11.93 5.93 -14.58
N ASN A 168 -12.98 5.30 -14.06
CA ASN A 168 -14.34 5.81 -14.19
C ASN A 168 -14.59 7.00 -13.26
N GLY A 169 -13.98 7.01 -12.07
CA GLY A 169 -14.13 8.10 -11.11
C GLY A 169 -13.49 9.40 -11.58
N CYS A 170 -12.35 9.31 -12.29
CA CYS A 170 -11.63 10.48 -12.80
C CYS A 170 -11.78 10.72 -14.30
N ASP A 171 -12.55 9.86 -14.99
CA ASP A 171 -12.65 9.82 -16.45
C ASP A 171 -11.27 9.89 -17.14
N ASN A 172 -10.31 9.10 -16.63
CA ASN A 172 -8.91 9.21 -17.03
C ASN A 172 -8.17 7.86 -16.96
N LEU A 173 -7.49 7.49 -18.06
CA LEU A 173 -6.75 6.22 -18.15
C LEU A 173 -5.56 6.15 -17.19
N GLU A 174 -4.85 7.25 -16.98
CA GLU A 174 -3.71 7.33 -16.06
C GLU A 174 -4.17 7.17 -14.60
N ALA A 175 -5.35 7.69 -14.25
CA ALA A 175 -5.95 7.43 -12.94
C ALA A 175 -6.21 5.93 -12.73
N GLY A 176 -6.75 5.24 -13.74
CA GLY A 176 -6.93 3.78 -13.71
C GLY A 176 -5.62 3.03 -13.51
N HIS A 177 -4.59 3.38 -14.28
CA HIS A 177 -3.26 2.79 -14.12
C HIS A 177 -2.71 3.03 -12.71
N TYR A 178 -2.81 4.27 -12.19
CA TYR A 178 -2.42 4.61 -10.83
C TYR A 178 -3.15 3.76 -9.78
N GLY A 179 -4.47 3.63 -9.89
CA GLY A 179 -5.29 2.84 -8.96
C GLY A 179 -4.86 1.39 -8.90
N CYS A 180 -4.60 0.78 -10.06
CA CYS A 180 -4.10 -0.60 -10.12
C CYS A 180 -2.69 -0.74 -9.53
N GLU A 181 -1.75 0.12 -9.94
CA GLU A 181 -0.37 0.05 -9.48
C GLU A 181 -0.26 0.30 -7.97
N SER A 182 -1.07 1.21 -7.42
CA SER A 182 -1.11 1.48 -5.98
C SER A 182 -1.37 0.22 -5.14
N PHE A 183 -2.12 -0.73 -5.68
CA PHE A 183 -2.41 -1.99 -5.03
C PHE A 183 -1.38 -3.07 -5.38
N ARG A 184 -1.10 -3.27 -6.68
CA ARG A 184 -0.16 -4.27 -7.19
C ARG A 184 1.24 -4.10 -6.59
N TYR A 185 1.70 -2.85 -6.44
CA TYR A 185 3.03 -2.52 -5.93
C TYR A 185 3.27 -3.00 -4.50
N THR A 186 2.20 -3.19 -3.72
CA THR A 186 2.27 -3.81 -2.39
C THR A 186 2.80 -5.24 -2.46
N PHE A 187 2.56 -5.95 -3.56
CA PHE A 187 2.82 -7.38 -3.71
C PHE A 187 3.84 -7.71 -4.82
N TYR A 188 4.52 -6.72 -5.39
CA TYR A 188 5.35 -6.93 -6.58
C TYR A 188 6.44 -8.01 -6.43
N LYS A 189 6.96 -8.19 -5.21
CA LYS A 189 7.96 -9.24 -4.89
C LYS A 189 7.32 -10.62 -4.78
N ALA A 190 6.13 -10.70 -4.18
CA ALA A 190 5.43 -11.97 -3.99
C ALA A 190 4.80 -12.49 -5.30
N CYS A 191 4.41 -11.57 -6.18
CA CYS A 191 3.79 -11.86 -7.47
C CYS A 191 4.52 -11.13 -8.60
N PRO A 192 5.75 -11.56 -8.93
CA PRO A 192 6.51 -10.97 -10.02
C PRO A 192 5.78 -11.20 -11.36
N GLY A 193 5.73 -10.17 -12.21
CA GLY A 193 5.14 -10.26 -13.54
C GLY A 193 3.66 -9.85 -13.65
N LEU A 194 2.98 -9.54 -12.54
CA LEU A 194 1.68 -8.86 -12.62
C LEU A 194 1.85 -7.48 -13.25
N GLN A 195 0.88 -7.06 -14.07
CA GLN A 195 0.91 -5.80 -14.80
C GLN A 195 -0.42 -5.08 -14.69
N CYS A 196 -0.35 -3.76 -14.51
CA CYS A 196 -1.49 -2.89 -14.65
C CYS A 196 -1.54 -2.34 -16.07
N SER A 197 -2.59 -2.67 -16.81
CA SER A 197 -2.77 -2.09 -18.14
C SER A 197 -3.17 -0.62 -18.01
N MET A 198 -2.53 0.24 -18.82
CA MET A 198 -3.12 1.50 -19.25
C MET A 198 -4.30 1.09 -20.13
N GLY A 199 -5.50 1.00 -19.55
CA GLY A 199 -6.62 0.27 -20.14
C GLY A 199 -6.74 0.48 -21.65
N ASN A 200 -6.89 -0.62 -22.41
CA ASN A 200 -7.03 -0.52 -23.86
C ASN A 200 -8.12 0.46 -24.25
N ASN A 201 -7.84 1.27 -25.28
CA ASN A 201 -8.74 2.23 -25.89
C ASN A 201 -9.84 1.52 -26.70
N THR A 202 -10.52 0.54 -26.10
CA THR A 202 -11.73 -0.02 -26.70
C THR A 202 -12.85 0.94 -26.38
N LEU A 203 -13.08 1.86 -27.32
CA LEU A 203 -14.39 2.46 -27.55
C LEU A 203 -15.43 1.34 -27.40
N ILE A 204 -16.40 1.59 -26.53
CA ILE A 204 -17.61 0.80 -26.47
C ILE A 204 -18.22 0.93 -27.87
N ALA A 205 -18.25 -0.19 -28.60
CA ALA A 205 -19.10 -0.36 -29.78
C ALA A 205 -20.38 -1.07 -29.33
#